data_AF-A0A8H4VWJ7-F1
#
_entry.id   AF-A0A8H4VWJ7-F1
#
_cell.length_a   1.000
_cell.length_b   1.000
_cell.length_c   1.000
_cell.angle_alpha   90.00
_cell.angle_beta   90.00
_cell.angle_gamma   90.00
#
_symmetry.space_group_name_H-M   'P 1'
#
loop_
_entity.id
_entity.type
_entity.pdbx_description
1 polymer ?
#
loop_
_entity_poly.entity_id
_entity_poly.type
_entity_poly.pdbx_seq_one_letter_code
_entity_poly.pdbx_strand_id
1 'polypeptide(L)'
;MSLKLNELTTDAEFGPICAVELEAFTDPFFGFWGVWKGSSQEEFCARQLSWHKGDPSSHWIYVTDVETGDVIAGTQWMIYEENPYAKETSILEPYWIPEGTFKDIASQLLHTFLSYRPTRMNEPHLLLNFCFVHTKHRRRGAGRLMMEWGLKKADELGLASFVEATDSGLKLYREYGFKVEGDIDLDATTENPSEEFTRLRKELRLPEHGWFMRRPKYGKSEVALHQARFAIYSGASSFPMVASIRADINLLISGETKKAQENIQDIVKFHITTCSLLKISFTTNILGISVQIRFVNYLKQHGLELKILVYRVSGVRITLLGDGGADESKHGGVPIPARSEWAPHIDFVDVKAFGEPHQDRQLYAPALGELTTLAISLSKQLAAGITEVQIPHLKKYNAWLDQQAPSNFDTSTLTGRINSIGKQLAESPATGAAAALAKVSANAVAILSAEKGAFETLNADDTLNKINKFMKESYPPYASSNPLQAFAYSNPRLWVLELGASYGTATPGILKNPRYPNGQLLYS
;
A
#
# COMPACT_ATOMS: atom_id res chain seq x y z
N MET A 1 17.51 18.18 -24.04
CA MET A 1 17.06 18.81 -22.79
C MET A 1 17.30 17.87 -21.62
N SER A 2 18.50 17.97 -21.07
CA SER A 2 18.86 17.35 -19.79
C SER A 2 18.42 18.31 -18.68
N LEU A 3 17.77 17.79 -17.64
CA LEU A 3 17.21 18.58 -16.54
C LEU A 3 18.01 18.31 -15.26
N LYS A 4 18.32 19.35 -14.51
CA LYS A 4 19.00 19.24 -13.21
C LYS A 4 18.09 19.77 -12.11
N LEU A 5 17.87 18.95 -11.08
CA LEU A 5 17.17 19.34 -9.86
C LEU A 5 18.18 19.98 -8.89
N ASN A 6 17.79 21.08 -8.25
CA ASN A 6 18.59 21.78 -7.25
C ASN A 6 17.69 22.13 -6.05
N GLU A 7 18.28 22.15 -4.86
CA GLU A 7 17.67 22.70 -3.65
C GLU A 7 18.30 24.08 -3.41
N LEU A 8 17.49 25.06 -3.04
CA LEU A 8 17.96 26.42 -2.77
C LEU A 8 18.95 26.42 -1.60
N THR A 9 20.15 26.93 -1.82
CA THR A 9 21.20 26.99 -0.79
C THR A 9 21.65 28.40 -0.47
N THR A 10 21.46 29.34 -1.40
CA THR A 10 21.88 30.74 -1.24
C THR A 10 20.80 31.71 -1.71
N ASP A 11 20.71 32.87 -1.06
CA ASP A 11 19.75 33.93 -1.39
C ASP A 11 19.86 34.40 -2.87
N ALA A 12 21.07 34.34 -3.45
CA ALA A 12 21.33 34.77 -4.83
C ALA A 12 20.65 33.87 -5.89
N GLU A 13 20.34 32.62 -5.55
CA GLU A 13 19.65 31.67 -6.44
C GLU A 13 18.14 31.96 -6.56
N PHE A 14 17.57 32.76 -5.65
CA PHE A 14 16.12 32.94 -5.55
C PHE A 14 15.54 33.85 -6.63
N GLY A 15 16.29 34.88 -7.06
CA GLY A 15 15.83 35.84 -8.08
C GLY A 15 15.35 35.18 -9.38
N PRO A 16 16.16 34.30 -10.01
CA PRO A 16 15.74 33.54 -11.19
C PRO A 16 14.52 32.64 -10.97
N ILE A 17 14.37 32.03 -9.79
CA ILE A 17 13.21 31.19 -9.44
C ILE A 17 11.94 32.04 -9.40
N CYS A 18 11.99 33.18 -8.71
CA CYS A 18 10.88 34.12 -8.59
C CYS A 18 10.45 34.69 -9.96
N ALA A 19 11.39 34.95 -10.87
CA ALA A 19 11.08 35.41 -12.23
C ALA A 19 10.25 34.36 -13.00
N VAL A 20 10.61 33.07 -12.88
CA VAL A 20 9.86 31.98 -13.50
C VAL A 20 8.48 31.80 -12.87
N GLU A 21 8.38 31.94 -11.55
CA GLU A 21 7.11 31.85 -10.82
C GLU A 21 6.10 32.88 -11.31
N LEU A 22 6.53 34.14 -11.40
CA LEU A 22 5.70 35.25 -11.85
C LEU A 22 5.17 35.05 -13.26
N GLU A 23 5.98 34.50 -14.17
CA GLU A 23 5.52 34.17 -15.53
C GLU A 23 4.57 32.96 -15.52
N ALA A 24 4.92 31.89 -14.80
CA ALA A 24 4.23 30.62 -14.89
C ALA A 24 2.76 30.66 -14.47
N PHE A 25 2.38 31.54 -13.54
CA PHE A 25 0.99 31.71 -13.11
C PHE A 25 0.16 32.69 -13.96
N THR A 26 0.75 33.29 -15.00
CA THR A 26 0.02 34.16 -15.94
C THR A 26 -0.68 33.40 -17.06
N ASP A 27 -0.25 32.17 -17.33
CA ASP A 27 -0.82 31.30 -18.37
C ASP A 27 -0.80 29.83 -17.89
N PRO A 28 -1.95 29.17 -17.64
CA PRO A 28 -3.27 29.78 -17.62
C PRO A 28 -3.36 30.82 -16.49
N PHE A 29 -4.07 31.90 -16.76
CA PHE A 29 -4.28 32.98 -15.79
C PHE A 29 -4.98 32.44 -14.54
N PHE A 30 -4.36 32.64 -13.39
CA PHE A 30 -4.90 32.31 -12.07
C PHE A 30 -5.19 33.60 -11.30
N GLY A 31 -6.46 33.94 -11.06
CA GLY A 31 -6.83 35.25 -10.51
C GLY A 31 -6.27 35.50 -9.11
N PHE A 32 -6.33 34.48 -8.25
CA PHE A 32 -5.81 34.53 -6.89
C PHE A 32 -4.29 34.75 -6.84
N TRP A 33 -3.55 34.44 -7.91
CA TRP A 33 -2.14 34.81 -8.03
C TRP A 33 -1.90 36.31 -7.88
N GLY A 34 -2.84 37.13 -8.37
CA GLY A 34 -2.79 38.60 -8.25
C GLY A 34 -2.68 39.08 -6.80
N VAL A 35 -3.26 38.34 -5.85
CA VAL A 35 -3.19 38.64 -4.42
C VAL A 35 -1.79 38.36 -3.86
N TRP A 36 -1.19 37.23 -4.25
CA TRP A 36 0.13 36.82 -3.78
C TRP A 36 1.25 37.70 -4.31
N LYS A 37 1.23 38.01 -5.62
CA LYS A 37 2.31 38.78 -6.28
C LYS A 37 2.32 40.28 -5.92
N GLY A 38 1.20 40.85 -5.49
CA GLY A 38 1.08 42.29 -5.29
C GLY A 38 1.35 43.13 -6.56
N SER A 39 1.81 44.36 -6.38
CA SER A 39 2.04 45.31 -7.48
C SER A 39 3.50 45.43 -7.94
N SER A 40 4.46 44.89 -7.19
CA SER A 40 5.90 45.01 -7.46
C SER A 40 6.57 43.64 -7.44
N GLN A 41 7.22 43.27 -8.54
CA GLN A 41 8.00 42.04 -8.65
C GLN A 41 9.19 42.01 -7.67
N GLU A 42 9.87 43.14 -7.50
CA GLU A 42 11.01 43.25 -6.58
C GLU A 42 10.57 43.06 -5.13
N GLU A 43 9.45 43.69 -4.73
CA GLU A 43 8.86 43.50 -3.40
C GLU A 43 8.45 42.05 -3.19
N PHE A 44 7.78 41.45 -4.16
CA PHE A 44 7.32 40.06 -4.10
C PHE A 44 8.47 39.09 -3.86
N CYS A 45 9.54 39.18 -4.67
CA CYS A 45 10.69 38.28 -4.52
C CYS A 45 11.38 38.48 -3.16
N ALA A 46 11.54 39.73 -2.71
CA ALA A 46 12.14 40.03 -1.42
C ALA A 46 11.30 39.50 -0.23
N ARG A 47 9.98 39.66 -0.31
CA ARG A 47 9.04 39.17 0.72
C ARG A 47 9.02 37.65 0.78
N GLN A 48 8.94 36.97 -0.35
CA GLN A 48 8.90 35.51 -0.39
C GLN A 48 10.23 34.90 0.08
N LEU A 49 11.37 35.52 -0.26
CA LEU A 49 12.67 35.14 0.31
C LEU A 49 12.71 35.36 1.83
N SER A 50 12.17 36.48 2.32
CA SER A 50 12.05 36.74 3.76
C SER A 50 11.18 35.69 4.47
N TRP A 51 10.07 35.26 3.86
CA TRP A 51 9.22 34.19 4.40
C TRP A 51 9.95 32.85 4.45
N HIS A 52 10.66 32.49 3.37
CA HIS A 52 11.47 31.29 3.35
C HIS A 52 12.53 31.29 4.47
N LYS A 53 13.24 32.41 4.66
CA LYS A 53 14.26 32.53 5.71
C LYS A 53 13.68 32.52 7.14
N GLY A 54 12.45 32.99 7.28
CA GLY A 54 11.75 33.03 8.56
C GLY A 54 11.11 31.71 8.98
N ASP A 55 10.99 30.74 8.06
CA ASP A 55 10.28 29.48 8.31
C ASP A 55 11.18 28.27 7.99
N PRO A 56 11.69 27.54 9.01
CA PRO A 56 12.56 26.39 8.80
C PRO A 56 11.85 25.21 8.12
N SER A 57 10.51 25.20 8.07
CA SER A 57 9.77 24.17 7.34
C SER A 57 9.77 24.39 5.83
N SER A 58 10.19 25.57 5.35
CA SER A 58 10.17 25.93 3.93
C SER A 58 11.37 25.38 3.17
N HIS A 59 11.13 24.51 2.19
CA HIS A 59 12.15 23.98 1.28
C HIS A 59 11.84 24.35 -0.17
N TRP A 60 12.73 25.12 -0.79
CA TRP A 60 12.62 25.51 -2.20
C TRP A 60 13.45 24.59 -3.09
N ILE A 61 12.79 23.99 -4.07
CA ILE A 61 13.39 23.09 -5.05
C ILE A 61 13.14 23.65 -6.44
N TYR A 62 14.15 23.67 -7.29
CA TYR A 62 14.04 24.23 -8.64
C TYR A 62 14.78 23.38 -9.67
N VAL A 63 14.37 23.53 -10.92
CA VAL A 63 14.94 22.78 -12.04
C VAL A 63 15.63 23.75 -12.98
N THR A 64 16.87 23.43 -13.37
CA THR A 64 17.59 24.12 -14.44
C THR A 64 17.68 23.27 -15.70
N ASP A 65 17.67 23.94 -16.85
CA ASP A 65 18.11 23.33 -18.10
C ASP A 65 19.65 23.20 -18.07
N VAL A 66 20.17 21.99 -18.27
CA VAL A 66 21.61 21.74 -18.22
C VAL A 66 22.35 22.39 -19.39
N GLU A 67 21.68 22.57 -20.53
CA GLU A 67 22.30 23.13 -21.74
C GLU A 67 22.46 24.65 -21.63
N THR A 68 21.48 25.35 -21.06
CA THR A 68 21.50 26.82 -20.96
C THR A 68 21.89 27.33 -19.57
N GLY A 69 21.69 26.54 -18.52
CA GLY A 69 21.84 26.94 -17.13
C GLY A 69 20.62 27.68 -16.56
N ASP A 70 19.59 27.93 -17.37
CA ASP A 70 18.42 28.72 -16.96
C ASP A 70 17.54 27.95 -16.00
N VAL A 71 16.96 28.65 -15.02
CA VAL A 71 15.87 28.11 -14.19
C VAL A 71 14.61 28.01 -15.05
N ILE A 72 13.94 26.86 -15.02
CA ILE A 72 12.75 26.59 -15.85
C ILE A 72 11.53 26.16 -15.03
N ALA A 73 11.71 25.85 -13.75
CA ALA A 73 10.64 25.43 -12.85
C ALA A 73 11.06 25.59 -11.39
N GLY A 74 10.06 25.70 -10.51
CA GLY A 74 10.27 25.79 -9.07
C GLY A 74 9.10 25.22 -8.28
N THR A 75 9.38 24.82 -7.05
CA THR A 75 8.40 24.37 -6.08
C THR A 75 8.83 24.74 -4.66
N GLN A 76 7.85 24.98 -3.80
CA GLN A 76 8.05 25.10 -2.36
C GLN A 76 7.32 23.95 -1.67
N TRP A 77 8.09 23.11 -0.98
CA TRP A 77 7.57 22.10 -0.06
C TRP A 77 7.70 22.62 1.37
N MET A 78 6.60 22.65 2.10
CA MET A 78 6.61 22.85 3.54
C MET A 78 6.66 21.50 4.23
N ILE A 79 7.61 21.27 5.13
CA ILE A 79 7.79 19.99 5.84
C ILE A 79 7.46 20.20 7.32
N TYR A 80 6.31 19.68 7.76
CA TYR A 80 5.85 19.77 9.13
C TYR A 80 5.91 18.39 9.80
N GLU A 81 6.94 18.15 10.61
CA GLU A 81 7.07 16.92 11.42
C GLU A 81 6.16 16.95 12.67
N GLU A 82 5.64 18.12 13.02
CA GLU A 82 4.61 18.34 14.04
C GLU A 82 3.39 19.01 13.39
N ASN A 83 2.22 19.00 14.06
CA ASN A 83 1.04 19.71 13.55
C ASN A 83 1.29 21.24 13.60
N PRO A 84 1.37 21.94 12.45
CA PRO A 84 1.67 23.37 12.42
C PRO A 84 0.51 24.24 12.96
N TYR A 85 -0.67 23.65 13.15
CA TYR A 85 -1.87 24.30 13.68
C TYR A 85 -2.20 23.85 15.11
N ALA A 86 -1.25 23.23 15.82
CA ALA A 86 -1.45 22.83 17.22
C ALA A 86 -1.62 24.02 18.17
N LYS A 87 -1.11 25.19 17.77
CA LYS A 87 -1.33 26.48 18.46
C LYS A 87 -2.21 27.35 17.60
N GLU A 88 -3.00 28.20 18.25
CA GLU A 88 -3.82 29.18 17.55
C GLU A 88 -2.91 30.19 16.83
N THR A 89 -3.02 30.25 15.51
CA THR A 89 -2.21 31.11 14.65
C THR A 89 -3.14 32.12 13.98
N SER A 90 -2.77 33.40 14.02
CA SER A 90 -3.51 34.44 13.30
C SER A 90 -3.46 34.17 11.80
N ILE A 91 -4.61 34.33 11.13
CA ILE A 91 -4.70 34.26 9.68
C ILE A 91 -3.87 35.40 9.07
N LEU A 92 -3.13 35.11 8.00
CA LEU A 92 -2.28 36.09 7.32
C LEU A 92 -3.12 37.17 6.65
N GLU A 93 -2.92 38.41 7.07
CA GLU A 93 -3.47 39.60 6.42
C GLU A 93 -2.52 40.10 5.31
N PRO A 94 -3.04 40.60 4.17
CA PRO A 94 -2.24 41.05 3.03
C PRO A 94 -1.58 42.42 3.29
N TYR A 95 -0.60 42.47 4.20
CA TYR A 95 0.09 43.70 4.59
C TYR A 95 0.90 44.35 3.46
N TRP A 96 1.22 43.61 2.39
CA TRP A 96 1.91 44.11 1.19
C TRP A 96 0.98 44.83 0.21
N ILE A 97 -0.34 44.79 0.45
CA ILE A 97 -1.33 45.46 -0.39
C ILE A 97 -1.74 46.78 0.28
N PRO A 98 -1.67 47.92 -0.43
CA PRO A 98 -2.13 49.21 0.09
C PRO A 98 -3.62 49.19 0.45
N GLU A 99 -4.03 50.04 1.40
CA GLU A 99 -5.44 50.21 1.76
C GLU A 99 -6.32 50.54 0.55
N GLY A 100 -7.52 49.96 0.49
CA GLY A 100 -8.50 50.18 -0.56
C GLY A 100 -9.24 48.91 -0.99
N THR A 101 -10.13 49.04 -1.97
CA THR A 101 -11.04 47.98 -2.44
C THR A 101 -10.32 46.67 -2.79
N PHE A 102 -9.12 46.74 -3.36
CA PHE A 102 -8.34 45.54 -3.69
C PHE A 102 -7.84 44.80 -2.44
N LYS A 103 -7.46 45.51 -1.38
CA LYS A 103 -7.07 44.90 -0.10
C LYS A 103 -8.25 44.22 0.57
N ASP A 104 -9.44 44.81 0.51
CA ASP A 104 -10.66 44.19 1.05
C ASP A 104 -10.96 42.86 0.34
N ILE A 105 -10.88 42.85 -0.99
CA ILE A 105 -11.03 41.63 -1.80
C ILE A 105 -9.94 40.61 -1.43
N ALA A 106 -8.67 41.05 -1.41
CA ALA A 106 -7.54 40.18 -1.10
C ALA A 106 -7.63 39.54 0.30
N SER A 107 -8.09 40.30 1.30
CA SER A 107 -8.26 39.83 2.67
C SER A 107 -9.36 38.77 2.75
N GLN A 108 -10.49 38.96 2.06
CA GLN A 108 -11.52 37.92 1.96
C GLN A 108 -11.02 36.63 1.30
N LEU A 109 -10.26 36.76 0.20
CA LEU A 109 -9.72 35.60 -0.51
C LEU A 109 -8.68 34.84 0.33
N LEU A 110 -7.74 35.55 0.97
CA LEU A 110 -6.74 34.94 1.86
C LEU A 110 -7.40 34.30 3.08
N HIS A 111 -8.36 34.98 3.70
CA HIS A 111 -9.09 34.42 4.83
C HIS A 111 -9.82 33.13 4.43
N THR A 112 -10.52 33.13 3.30
CA THR A 112 -11.20 31.93 2.79
C THR A 112 -10.19 30.82 2.49
N PHE A 113 -9.06 31.14 1.88
CA PHE A 113 -8.03 30.17 1.51
C PHE A 113 -7.29 29.56 2.72
N LEU A 114 -7.04 30.34 3.77
CA LEU A 114 -6.22 29.91 4.92
C LEU A 114 -7.05 29.36 6.08
N SER A 115 -8.29 29.84 6.28
CA SER A 115 -9.11 29.51 7.46
C SER A 115 -9.47 28.03 7.59
N TYR A 116 -9.54 27.28 6.48
CA TYR A 116 -9.84 25.85 6.55
C TYR A 116 -8.61 24.98 6.85
N ARG A 117 -7.38 25.47 6.63
CA ARG A 117 -6.15 24.66 6.79
C ARG A 117 -6.03 24.06 8.20
N PRO A 118 -6.29 24.79 9.31
CA PRO A 118 -6.30 24.20 10.66
C PRO A 118 -7.29 23.07 10.88
N THR A 119 -8.34 22.96 10.06
CA THR A 119 -9.34 21.88 10.16
C THR A 119 -9.04 20.69 9.25
N ARG A 120 -8.36 20.92 8.11
CA ARG A 120 -8.09 19.89 7.10
C ARG A 120 -6.65 19.37 7.08
N MET A 121 -5.70 20.14 7.60
CA MET A 121 -4.26 19.85 7.61
C MET A 121 -3.72 19.79 9.06
N ASN A 122 -4.51 19.26 9.99
CA ASN A 122 -4.27 19.31 11.45
C ASN A 122 -3.39 18.19 12.00
N GLU A 123 -2.39 17.76 11.23
CA GLU A 123 -1.48 16.67 11.57
C GLU A 123 -0.08 16.95 11.02
N PRO A 124 0.97 16.21 11.42
CA PRO A 124 2.25 16.23 10.72
C PRO A 124 2.10 15.85 9.24
N HIS A 125 2.57 16.70 8.33
CA HIS A 125 2.40 16.53 6.89
C HIS A 125 3.44 17.30 6.07
N LEU A 126 3.53 16.96 4.78
CA LEU A 126 4.14 17.84 3.78
C LEU A 126 3.06 18.62 3.05
N LEU A 127 3.26 19.91 2.83
CA LEU A 127 2.39 20.75 2.00
C LEU A 127 3.16 21.21 0.77
N LEU A 128 2.63 20.90 -0.41
CA LEU A 128 3.09 21.49 -1.66
C LEU A 128 2.48 22.89 -1.79
N ASN A 129 3.22 23.91 -1.35
CA ASN A 129 2.70 25.28 -1.25
C ASN A 129 2.78 26.04 -2.58
N PHE A 130 3.89 25.89 -3.31
CA PHE A 130 4.02 26.41 -4.69
C PHE A 130 4.55 25.31 -5.61
N CYS A 131 4.05 25.24 -6.83
CA CYS A 131 4.59 24.36 -7.87
C CYS A 131 4.30 24.95 -9.25
N PHE A 132 5.35 25.27 -10.00
CA PHE A 132 5.23 25.96 -11.27
C PHE A 132 6.33 25.54 -12.25
N VAL A 133 5.99 25.61 -13.54
CA VAL A 133 6.92 25.34 -14.65
C VAL A 133 6.70 26.43 -15.67
N HIS A 134 7.79 27.04 -16.14
CA HIS A 134 7.79 28.01 -17.23
C HIS A 134 6.96 27.45 -18.39
N THR A 135 6.04 28.26 -18.89
CA THR A 135 5.08 27.92 -19.96
C THR A 135 5.70 27.13 -21.12
N LYS A 136 6.88 27.55 -21.60
CA LYS A 136 7.62 26.93 -22.72
C LYS A 136 8.27 25.57 -22.39
N HIS A 137 8.43 25.24 -21.12
CA HIS A 137 9.12 24.04 -20.63
C HIS A 137 8.18 23.01 -20.00
N ARG A 138 6.86 23.24 -20.04
CA ARG A 138 5.84 22.30 -19.53
C ARG A 138 5.83 20.98 -20.28
N ARG A 139 5.33 19.94 -19.60
CA ARG A 139 5.18 18.57 -20.13
C ARG A 139 6.50 17.91 -20.58
N ARG A 140 7.64 18.40 -20.07
CA ARG A 140 8.99 17.85 -20.32
C ARG A 140 9.63 17.19 -19.10
N GLY A 141 8.86 16.95 -18.03
CA GLY A 141 9.33 16.23 -16.83
C GLY A 141 9.82 17.09 -15.67
N ALA A 142 9.92 18.43 -15.79
CA ALA A 142 10.35 19.28 -14.68
C ALA A 142 9.46 19.15 -13.43
N GLY A 143 8.14 19.24 -13.59
CA GLY A 143 7.19 19.01 -12.48
C GLY A 143 7.30 17.60 -11.87
N ARG A 144 7.64 16.60 -12.69
CA ARG A 144 7.84 15.22 -12.23
C ARG A 144 9.01 15.12 -11.24
N LEU A 145 10.15 15.72 -11.59
CA LEU A 145 11.36 15.71 -10.75
C LEU A 145 11.11 16.39 -9.39
N MET A 146 10.42 17.54 -9.41
CA MET A 146 10.09 18.29 -8.20
C MET A 146 9.11 17.54 -7.29
N MET A 147 8.14 16.82 -7.87
CA MET A 147 7.22 15.95 -7.11
C MET A 147 7.95 14.75 -6.50
N GLU A 148 8.84 14.10 -7.26
CA GLU A 148 9.60 12.94 -6.78
C GLU A 148 10.47 13.28 -5.56
N TRP A 149 11.07 14.47 -5.52
CA TRP A 149 11.84 14.93 -4.36
C TRP A 149 10.99 15.01 -3.09
N GLY A 150 9.89 15.77 -3.13
CA GLY A 150 9.06 15.99 -1.95
C GLY A 150 8.34 14.73 -1.48
N LEU A 151 7.88 13.89 -2.41
CA LEU A 151 7.19 12.65 -2.07
C LEU A 151 8.13 11.57 -1.54
N LYS A 152 9.38 11.52 -2.02
CA LYS A 152 10.40 10.67 -1.40
C LYS A 152 10.60 11.05 0.07
N LYS A 153 10.69 12.35 0.38
CA LYS A 153 10.81 12.86 1.74
C LYS A 153 9.57 12.55 2.60
N ALA A 154 8.37 12.70 2.04
CA ALA A 154 7.13 12.30 2.71
C ALA A 154 7.11 10.81 3.06
N ASP A 155 7.53 9.95 2.13
CA ASP A 155 7.57 8.51 2.32
C ASP A 155 8.64 8.09 3.35
N GLU A 156 9.80 8.73 3.35
CA GLU A 156 10.87 8.52 4.36
C GLU A 156 10.41 8.90 5.78
N LEU A 157 9.65 9.99 5.91
CA LEU A 157 9.12 10.46 7.20
C LEU A 157 7.80 9.76 7.61
N GLY A 158 7.20 8.97 6.72
CA GLY A 158 5.89 8.34 6.96
C GLY A 158 4.74 9.35 7.11
N LEU A 159 4.82 10.48 6.40
CA LEU A 159 3.86 11.58 6.49
C LEU A 159 2.89 11.61 5.29
N ALA A 160 1.70 12.17 5.53
CA ALA A 160 0.77 12.49 4.44
C ALA A 160 1.27 13.71 3.66
N SER A 161 0.72 13.94 2.46
CA SER A 161 1.00 15.14 1.70
C SER A 161 -0.28 15.83 1.25
N PHE A 162 -0.29 17.16 1.27
CA PHE A 162 -1.41 17.98 0.83
C PHE A 162 -0.99 18.92 -0.29
N VAL A 163 -1.95 19.26 -1.15
CA VAL A 163 -1.81 20.30 -2.16
C VAL A 163 -3.16 20.97 -2.42
N GLU A 164 -3.11 22.27 -2.63
CA GLU A 164 -4.24 23.08 -3.05
C GLU A 164 -4.05 23.37 -4.54
N ALA A 165 -4.68 22.54 -5.36
CA ALA A 165 -4.39 22.41 -6.77
C ALA A 165 -5.28 23.29 -7.65
N THR A 166 -4.67 23.90 -8.67
CA THR A 166 -5.42 24.41 -9.82
C THR A 166 -5.83 23.27 -10.75
N ASP A 167 -6.78 23.51 -11.65
CA ASP A 167 -7.19 22.56 -12.69
C ASP A 167 -6.00 22.00 -13.50
N SER A 168 -5.03 22.86 -13.79
CA SER A 168 -3.84 22.50 -14.57
C SER A 168 -2.91 21.51 -13.84
N GLY A 169 -2.89 21.54 -12.49
CA GLY A 169 -2.06 20.68 -11.65
C GLY A 169 -2.67 19.30 -11.37
N LEU A 170 -4.00 19.18 -11.44
CA LEU A 170 -4.74 17.97 -11.08
C LEU A 170 -4.16 16.68 -11.65
N LYS A 171 -3.84 16.68 -12.95
CA LYS A 171 -3.34 15.48 -13.63
C LYS A 171 -2.03 15.01 -13.02
N LEU A 172 -1.09 15.93 -12.77
CA LEU A 172 0.21 15.61 -12.19
C LEU A 172 0.03 15.01 -10.78
N TYR A 173 -0.78 15.65 -9.93
CA TYR A 173 -0.97 15.18 -8.55
C TYR A 173 -1.65 13.81 -8.48
N ARG A 174 -2.63 13.54 -9.35
CA ARG A 174 -3.28 12.21 -9.43
C ARG A 174 -2.31 11.09 -9.81
N GLU A 175 -1.36 11.34 -10.72
CA GLU A 175 -0.33 10.35 -11.10
C GLU A 175 0.56 9.92 -9.91
N TYR A 176 0.66 10.80 -8.90
CA TYR A 176 1.41 10.59 -7.67
C TYR A 176 0.57 10.12 -6.47
N GLY A 177 -0.71 9.79 -6.68
CA GLY A 177 -1.58 9.20 -5.66
C GLY A 177 -2.35 10.22 -4.82
N PHE A 178 -2.37 11.50 -5.19
CA PHE A 178 -3.26 12.47 -4.57
C PHE A 178 -4.71 12.22 -5.01
N LYS A 179 -5.62 12.25 -4.04
CA LYS A 179 -7.07 12.16 -4.23
C LYS A 179 -7.69 13.52 -3.91
N VAL A 180 -8.74 13.88 -4.63
CA VAL A 180 -9.54 15.08 -4.33
C VAL A 180 -10.35 14.80 -3.08
N GLU A 181 -10.25 15.68 -2.08
CA GLU A 181 -11.01 15.59 -0.82
C GLU A 181 -11.96 16.77 -0.62
N GLY A 182 -11.87 17.81 -1.44
CA GLY A 182 -12.87 18.86 -1.49
C GLY A 182 -12.54 19.95 -2.48
N ASP A 183 -13.50 20.84 -2.66
CA ASP A 183 -13.39 22.03 -3.49
C ASP A 183 -12.86 23.21 -2.67
N ILE A 184 -12.21 24.15 -3.35
CA ILE A 184 -11.77 25.45 -2.83
C ILE A 184 -12.39 26.49 -3.74
N ASP A 185 -13.47 27.13 -3.29
CA ASP A 185 -14.10 28.22 -4.00
C ASP A 185 -13.70 29.55 -3.36
N LEU A 186 -12.92 30.35 -4.09
CA LEU A 186 -12.46 31.65 -3.66
C LEU A 186 -13.32 32.73 -4.30
N ASP A 187 -14.02 33.50 -3.47
CA ASP A 187 -14.80 34.64 -3.92
C ASP A 187 -14.68 35.80 -2.92
N ALA A 188 -15.01 37.00 -3.39
CA ALA A 188 -15.18 38.17 -2.56
C ALA A 188 -16.58 38.74 -2.79
N THR A 189 -17.24 39.10 -1.69
CA THR A 189 -18.61 39.65 -1.70
C THR A 189 -18.70 40.90 -0.85
N THR A 190 -19.66 41.77 -1.17
CA THR A 190 -20.00 42.96 -0.40
C THR A 190 -21.47 43.29 -0.63
N GLU A 191 -22.14 43.87 0.37
CA GLU A 191 -23.56 44.25 0.28
C GLU A 191 -23.80 45.34 -0.76
N ASN A 192 -22.86 46.28 -0.91
CA ASN A 192 -22.96 47.43 -1.81
C ASN A 192 -21.70 47.51 -2.70
N PRO A 193 -21.65 46.78 -3.83
CA PRO A 193 -20.47 46.74 -4.69
C PRO A 193 -20.25 48.07 -5.41
N SER A 194 -19.08 48.67 -5.21
CA SER A 194 -18.63 49.82 -6.01
C SER A 194 -18.31 49.38 -7.46
N GLU A 195 -18.23 50.35 -8.38
CA GLU A 195 -17.75 50.08 -9.75
C GLU A 195 -16.34 49.49 -9.75
N GLU A 196 -15.47 49.98 -8.87
CA GLU A 196 -14.12 49.46 -8.67
C GLU A 196 -14.15 48.01 -8.19
N PHE A 197 -14.99 47.68 -7.21
CA PHE A 197 -15.13 46.31 -6.72
C PHE A 197 -15.57 45.36 -7.84
N THR A 198 -16.56 45.77 -8.63
CA THR A 198 -17.10 44.95 -9.73
C THR A 198 -16.06 44.76 -10.84
N ARG A 199 -15.29 45.82 -11.16
CA ARG A 199 -14.17 45.73 -12.10
C ARG A 199 -13.10 44.76 -11.61
N LEU A 200 -12.61 44.92 -10.38
CA LEU A 200 -11.56 44.07 -9.80
C LEU A 200 -11.99 42.61 -9.70
N ARG A 201 -13.22 42.35 -9.22
CA ARG A 201 -13.78 40.99 -9.16
C ARG A 201 -13.81 40.32 -10.53
N LYS A 202 -14.12 41.07 -11.59
CA LYS A 202 -14.10 40.59 -12.98
C LYS A 202 -12.69 40.38 -13.51
N GLU A 203 -11.75 41.29 -13.24
CA GLU A 203 -10.34 41.18 -13.64
C GLU A 203 -9.65 39.96 -12.99
N LEU A 204 -9.97 39.69 -11.73
CA LEU A 204 -9.54 38.50 -11.00
C LEU A 204 -10.31 37.22 -11.37
N ARG A 205 -11.33 37.31 -12.24
CA ARG A 205 -12.16 36.18 -12.69
C ARG A 205 -12.82 35.39 -11.54
N LEU A 206 -13.30 36.08 -10.50
CA LEU A 206 -13.96 35.44 -9.36
C LEU A 206 -15.43 35.01 -9.66
N PRO A 207 -15.91 33.89 -9.11
CA PRO A 207 -15.20 32.99 -8.18
C PRO A 207 -14.14 32.14 -8.89
N GLU A 208 -13.01 31.95 -8.23
CA GLU A 208 -11.93 31.09 -8.69
C GLU A 208 -12.07 29.73 -7.99
N HIS A 209 -12.04 28.66 -8.78
CA HIS A 209 -12.22 27.29 -8.29
C HIS A 209 -10.88 26.55 -8.24
N GLY A 210 -10.68 25.79 -7.17
CA GLY A 210 -9.52 24.92 -6.98
C GLY A 210 -9.88 23.66 -6.22
N TRP A 211 -8.88 22.81 -6.01
CA TRP A 211 -9.06 21.47 -5.46
C TRP A 211 -8.18 21.28 -4.24
N PHE A 212 -8.78 20.92 -3.11
CA PHE A 212 -8.06 20.40 -1.97
C PHE A 212 -7.78 18.92 -2.19
N MET A 213 -6.49 18.55 -2.24
CA MET A 213 -6.09 17.17 -2.50
C MET A 213 -5.15 16.65 -1.42
N ARG A 214 -5.30 15.36 -1.10
CA ARG A 214 -4.50 14.64 -0.12
C ARG A 214 -3.90 13.38 -0.74
N ARG A 215 -2.63 13.13 -0.46
CA ARG A 215 -1.98 11.83 -0.63
C ARG A 215 -1.84 11.18 0.76
N PRO A 216 -2.44 10.00 0.98
CA PRO A 216 -2.30 9.30 2.26
C PRO A 216 -0.85 8.87 2.47
N LYS A 217 -0.51 8.54 3.73
CA LYS A 217 0.78 7.95 4.09
C LYS A 217 1.03 6.73 3.20
N TYR A 218 2.21 6.66 2.59
CA TYR A 218 2.63 5.57 1.69
C TYR A 218 1.94 5.46 0.32
N GLY A 219 1.08 6.43 -0.07
CA GLY A 219 0.76 6.84 -1.46
C GLY A 219 0.12 5.87 -2.47
N LYS A 220 0.59 4.63 -2.61
CA LYS A 220 0.19 3.66 -3.64
C LYS A 220 -0.07 2.23 -3.11
N SER A 221 0.37 1.91 -1.91
CA SER A 221 0.20 0.58 -1.29
C SER A 221 -1.26 0.28 -0.94
N GLU A 222 -2.07 1.30 -0.66
CA GLU A 222 -3.48 1.14 -0.23
C GLU A 222 -4.39 0.58 -1.34
N VAL A 223 -4.18 0.98 -2.61
CA VAL A 223 -4.98 0.49 -3.76
C VAL A 223 -4.52 -0.90 -4.22
N ALA A 224 -3.24 -1.24 -4.01
CA ALA A 224 -2.71 -2.56 -4.34
C ALA A 224 -3.33 -3.68 -3.47
N LEU A 225 -3.74 -3.38 -2.23
CA LEU A 225 -4.39 -4.36 -1.35
C LEU A 225 -5.82 -4.70 -1.77
N HIS A 226 -6.59 -3.74 -2.29
CA HIS A 226 -8.02 -3.94 -2.65
C HIS A 226 -8.24 -4.85 -3.87
N GLN A 227 -7.23 -5.01 -4.74
CA GLN A 227 -7.30 -5.89 -5.93
C GLN A 227 -6.40 -7.13 -5.85
N ALA A 228 -5.79 -7.38 -4.68
CA ALA A 228 -4.84 -8.46 -4.53
C ALA A 228 -5.52 -9.83 -4.72
N ARG A 229 -5.03 -10.61 -5.69
CA ARG A 229 -5.22 -12.06 -5.73
C ARG A 229 -4.18 -12.67 -4.80
N PHE A 230 -4.61 -13.34 -3.75
CA PHE A 230 -3.70 -13.89 -2.75
C PHE A 230 -3.32 -15.34 -3.11
N ALA A 231 -2.02 -15.58 -3.25
CA ALA A 231 -1.46 -16.92 -3.22
C ALA A 231 -1.02 -17.20 -1.78
N ILE A 232 -1.45 -18.32 -1.23
CA ILE A 232 -1.00 -18.76 0.10
C ILE A 232 -0.07 -19.94 -0.08
N TYR A 233 1.08 -19.83 0.56
CA TYR A 233 2.16 -20.78 0.42
C TYR A 233 2.27 -21.63 1.68
N SER A 234 2.08 -22.94 1.54
CA SER A 234 2.38 -23.94 2.57
C SER A 234 3.51 -24.83 2.01
N GLY A 235 4.69 -24.87 2.65
CA GLY A 235 5.94 -25.43 2.09
C GLY A 235 5.85 -26.91 1.66
N ALA A 236 6.63 -27.43 0.68
CA ALA A 236 8.10 -27.38 0.55
C ALA A 236 8.62 -27.06 -0.87
N SER A 237 9.83 -26.50 -0.97
CA SER A 237 10.43 -26.03 -2.23
C SER A 237 10.82 -27.15 -3.21
N SER A 238 10.16 -27.20 -4.37
CA SER A 238 10.44 -28.13 -5.48
C SER A 238 10.89 -27.39 -6.74
N PHE A 239 11.64 -28.04 -7.64
CA PHE A 239 12.15 -27.44 -8.90
C PHE A 239 11.08 -26.74 -9.78
N PRO A 240 9.82 -27.24 -9.89
CA PRO A 240 8.73 -26.51 -10.55
C PRO A 240 8.40 -25.15 -9.93
N MET A 241 8.69 -24.96 -8.64
CA MET A 241 8.47 -23.71 -7.90
C MET A 241 9.37 -22.57 -8.38
N VAL A 242 10.65 -22.86 -8.60
CA VAL A 242 11.61 -21.87 -9.11
C VAL A 242 11.29 -21.51 -10.56
N ALA A 243 10.74 -22.46 -11.33
CA ALA A 243 10.27 -22.22 -12.69
C ALA A 243 9.01 -21.34 -12.73
N SER A 244 8.03 -21.57 -11.84
CA SER A 244 6.83 -20.71 -11.71
C SER A 244 7.20 -19.28 -11.32
N ILE A 245 8.07 -19.12 -10.31
CA ILE A 245 8.53 -17.79 -9.87
C ILE A 245 9.24 -17.05 -11.03
N ARG A 246 10.06 -17.75 -11.82
CA ARG A 246 10.68 -17.16 -13.02
C ARG A 246 9.67 -16.80 -14.11
N ALA A 247 8.65 -17.64 -14.32
CA ALA A 247 7.59 -17.37 -15.29
C ALA A 247 6.74 -16.16 -14.86
N ASP A 248 6.36 -16.07 -13.58
CA ASP A 248 5.58 -14.97 -13.02
C ASP A 248 6.38 -13.66 -13.03
N ILE A 249 7.68 -13.71 -12.69
CA ILE A 249 8.59 -12.56 -12.83
C ILE A 249 8.68 -12.12 -14.29
N ASN A 250 8.80 -13.05 -15.24
CA ASN A 250 8.82 -12.72 -16.67
C ASN A 250 7.49 -12.12 -17.16
N LEU A 251 6.35 -12.55 -16.59
CA LEU A 251 5.02 -12.04 -16.89
C LEU A 251 4.82 -10.61 -16.34
N LEU A 252 5.40 -10.33 -15.17
CA LEU A 252 5.44 -8.98 -14.59
C LEU A 252 6.39 -8.05 -15.37
N ILE A 253 7.54 -8.57 -15.83
CA ILE A 253 8.50 -7.82 -16.65
C ILE A 253 7.97 -7.54 -18.06
N SER A 254 7.22 -8.47 -18.66
CA SER A 254 6.69 -8.32 -20.02
C SER A 254 5.55 -7.31 -20.16
N GLY A 255 4.96 -6.87 -19.03
CA GLY A 255 3.87 -5.89 -19.03
C GLY A 255 2.51 -6.44 -19.48
N GLU A 256 2.41 -7.76 -19.73
CA GLU A 256 1.16 -8.45 -20.09
C GLU A 256 0.06 -8.23 -19.04
N THR A 257 0.43 -8.18 -17.75
CA THR A 257 -0.49 -7.89 -16.63
C THR A 257 -1.08 -6.48 -16.70
N LYS A 258 -0.29 -5.51 -17.15
CA LYS A 258 -0.73 -4.11 -17.32
C LYS A 258 -1.72 -3.99 -18.48
N LYS A 259 -1.45 -4.69 -19.58
CA LYS A 259 -2.33 -4.74 -20.76
C LYS A 259 -3.70 -5.37 -20.44
N ALA A 260 -3.72 -6.42 -19.62
CA ALA A 260 -4.96 -7.02 -19.13
C ALA A 260 -5.76 -6.07 -18.20
N GLN A 261 -5.08 -5.31 -17.34
CA GLN A 261 -5.72 -4.28 -16.50
C GLN A 261 -6.29 -3.12 -17.30
N GLU A 262 -5.57 -2.63 -18.31
CA GLU A 262 -6.03 -1.58 -19.22
C GLU A 262 -7.31 -2.01 -19.96
N ASN A 263 -7.35 -3.25 -20.47
CA ASN A 263 -8.55 -3.80 -21.11
C ASN A 263 -9.78 -3.87 -20.18
N ILE A 264 -9.60 -4.18 -18.89
CA ILE A 264 -10.70 -4.22 -17.91
C ILE A 264 -11.23 -2.80 -17.63
N GLN A 265 -10.34 -1.82 -17.51
CA GLN A 265 -10.73 -0.42 -17.29
C GLN A 265 -11.53 0.15 -18.47
N ASP A 266 -11.19 -0.23 -19.70
CA ASP A 266 -11.92 0.19 -20.89
C ASP A 266 -13.32 -0.42 -20.97
N ILE A 267 -13.48 -1.69 -20.57
CA ILE A 267 -14.80 -2.35 -20.48
C ILE A 267 -15.69 -1.66 -19.43
N VAL A 268 -15.14 -1.30 -18.27
CA VAL A 268 -15.88 -0.61 -17.20
C VAL A 268 -16.28 0.80 -17.62
N LYS A 269 -15.38 1.56 -18.26
CA LYS A 269 -15.70 2.88 -18.80
C LYS A 269 -16.79 2.81 -19.85
N PHE A 270 -16.74 1.84 -20.75
CA PHE A 270 -17.76 1.64 -21.77
C PHE A 270 -19.14 1.38 -21.14
N HIS A 271 -19.21 0.54 -20.10
CA HIS A 271 -20.45 0.23 -19.39
C HIS A 271 -21.06 1.45 -18.68
N ILE A 272 -20.24 2.23 -17.95
CA ILE A 272 -20.69 3.41 -17.23
C ILE A 272 -21.14 4.52 -18.18
N THR A 273 -20.40 4.73 -19.27
CA THR A 273 -20.74 5.74 -20.29
C THR A 273 -22.04 5.39 -21.01
N THR A 274 -22.26 4.10 -21.28
CA THR A 274 -23.51 3.59 -21.87
C THR A 274 -24.71 3.79 -20.94
N CYS A 275 -24.57 3.51 -19.64
CA CYS A 275 -25.63 3.73 -18.66
C CYS A 275 -25.97 5.23 -18.48
N SER A 276 -24.96 6.10 -18.57
CA SER A 276 -25.10 7.55 -18.42
C SER A 276 -25.77 8.21 -19.63
N LEU A 277 -25.42 7.76 -20.85
CA LEU A 277 -25.99 8.29 -22.10
C LEU A 277 -27.46 7.90 -22.30
N LEU A 278 -27.91 6.77 -21.75
CA LEU A 278 -29.29 6.28 -21.91
C LEU A 278 -30.30 6.90 -20.93
N LYS A 279 -29.89 7.80 -20.01
CA LYS A 279 -30.74 8.40 -18.95
C LYS A 279 -31.67 7.38 -18.27
N ILE A 280 -31.18 6.16 -18.03
CA ILE A 280 -32.01 5.11 -17.45
C ILE A 280 -32.15 5.38 -15.95
N SER A 281 -33.36 5.73 -15.55
CA SER A 281 -33.80 5.75 -14.16
C SER A 281 -34.43 4.39 -13.86
N PHE A 282 -33.86 3.64 -12.92
CA PHE A 282 -34.47 2.39 -12.47
C PHE A 282 -35.54 2.68 -11.43
N THR A 283 -36.80 2.55 -11.84
CA THR A 283 -37.90 2.34 -10.90
C THR A 283 -38.26 0.87 -11.00
N THR A 284 -37.92 0.09 -9.98
CA THR A 284 -38.34 -1.31 -9.89
C THR A 284 -39.32 -1.43 -8.73
N ASN A 285 -40.53 -1.88 -9.04
CA ASN A 285 -41.57 -2.18 -8.08
C ASN A 285 -41.62 -3.70 -7.96
N ILE A 286 -40.97 -4.26 -6.94
CA ILE A 286 -41.05 -5.68 -6.61
C ILE A 286 -41.86 -5.78 -5.33
N LEU A 287 -42.99 -6.50 -5.40
CA LEU A 287 -43.84 -6.84 -4.25
C LEU A 287 -44.32 -5.62 -3.41
N GLY A 288 -44.69 -4.52 -4.08
CA GLY A 288 -45.36 -3.37 -3.45
C GLY A 288 -44.43 -2.37 -2.73
N ILE A 289 -43.12 -2.40 -3.00
CA ILE A 289 -42.16 -1.46 -2.42
C ILE A 289 -41.83 -0.34 -3.41
N SER A 290 -42.12 0.90 -3.04
CA SER A 290 -41.69 2.11 -3.76
C SER A 290 -40.46 2.72 -3.07
N VAL A 291 -39.35 2.85 -3.79
CA VAL A 291 -38.11 3.47 -3.28
C VAL A 291 -37.95 4.87 -3.90
N GLN A 292 -38.01 5.91 -3.07
CA GLN A 292 -37.59 7.27 -3.42
C GLN A 292 -36.30 7.61 -2.67
N ILE A 293 -35.23 7.95 -3.40
CA ILE A 293 -34.00 8.48 -2.81
C ILE A 293 -34.10 10.01 -2.82
N ARG A 294 -34.39 10.61 -1.65
CA ARG A 294 -34.18 12.03 -1.40
C ARG A 294 -32.93 12.18 -0.55
N PHE A 295 -31.96 12.95 -1.03
CA PHE A 295 -30.89 13.46 -0.19
C PHE A 295 -31.44 14.63 0.66
N VAL A 296 -30.94 14.73 1.91
CA VAL A 296 -31.08 15.85 2.87
C VAL A 296 -32.31 15.82 3.81
N ASN A 297 -32.11 15.49 5.12
CA ASN A 297 -32.75 16.16 6.30
C ASN A 297 -32.71 15.44 7.69
N TYR A 298 -32.07 14.28 7.88
CA TYR A 298 -32.23 13.55 9.17
C TYR A 298 -31.38 14.05 10.36
N LEU A 299 -30.37 14.92 10.14
CA LEU A 299 -29.48 15.41 11.22
C LEU A 299 -30.14 16.39 12.21
N LYS A 300 -31.38 16.83 11.99
CA LYS A 300 -31.94 18.02 12.67
C LYS A 300 -32.98 17.79 13.77
N GLN A 301 -33.49 16.58 14.01
CA GLN A 301 -34.64 16.43 14.91
C GLN A 301 -34.39 15.91 16.33
N HIS A 302 -33.22 15.36 16.68
CA HIS A 302 -33.04 14.68 17.98
C HIS A 302 -31.83 15.13 18.81
N GLY A 303 -31.24 16.28 18.49
CA GLY A 303 -30.38 16.99 19.43
C GLY A 303 -29.30 16.18 20.13
N LEU A 304 -28.57 15.28 19.45
CA LEU A 304 -27.17 14.94 19.77
C LEU A 304 -26.48 14.16 18.61
N GLU A 305 -25.23 14.55 18.40
CA GLU A 305 -24.04 13.90 17.78
C GLU A 305 -24.13 12.69 16.83
N LEU A 306 -23.32 12.85 15.77
CA LEU A 306 -22.68 11.82 14.97
C LEU A 306 -21.52 11.14 15.74
N LYS A 307 -21.82 10.01 16.39
CA LYS A 307 -21.08 8.75 16.18
C LYS A 307 -21.73 8.10 14.96
N ILE A 308 -21.02 7.97 13.84
CA ILE A 308 -21.69 7.84 12.53
C ILE A 308 -22.13 6.40 12.23
N LEU A 309 -23.44 6.22 12.15
CA LEU A 309 -24.12 5.13 11.45
C LEU A 309 -24.53 5.63 10.05
N VAL A 310 -24.05 4.97 9.00
CA VAL A 310 -24.12 5.46 7.61
C VAL A 310 -25.45 5.09 6.89
N TYR A 311 -26.25 4.15 7.40
CA TYR A 311 -27.48 3.68 6.73
C TYR A 311 -28.48 3.00 7.70
N ARG A 312 -29.79 3.13 7.47
CA ARG A 312 -30.86 2.45 8.24
C ARG A 312 -32.05 2.09 7.35
N VAL A 313 -32.53 0.84 7.43
CA VAL A 313 -33.75 0.35 6.76
C VAL A 313 -34.70 -0.21 7.82
N SER A 314 -36.00 -0.02 7.65
CA SER A 314 -37.04 -0.54 8.55
C SER A 314 -38.22 -1.08 7.76
N GLY A 315 -38.93 -2.07 8.29
CA GLY A 315 -40.02 -2.75 7.59
C GLY A 315 -39.57 -3.78 6.55
N VAL A 316 -38.28 -4.10 6.50
CA VAL A 316 -37.75 -5.13 5.60
C VAL A 316 -38.21 -6.49 6.11
N ARG A 317 -39.10 -7.14 5.35
CA ARG A 317 -39.25 -8.59 5.43
C ARG A 317 -38.13 -9.20 4.60
N ILE A 318 -36.97 -9.37 5.23
CA ILE A 318 -35.91 -10.21 4.67
C ILE A 318 -36.37 -11.63 4.95
N THR A 319 -36.73 -12.37 3.90
CA THR A 319 -36.69 -13.81 4.00
C THR A 319 -35.23 -14.16 4.21
N LEU A 320 -34.86 -14.51 5.44
CA LEU A 320 -33.58 -15.15 5.70
C LEU A 320 -33.58 -16.39 4.81
N LEU A 321 -32.76 -16.39 3.75
CA LEU A 321 -32.33 -17.63 3.12
C LEU A 321 -31.39 -18.30 4.11
N GLY A 322 -31.97 -18.76 5.22
CA GLY A 322 -31.31 -19.61 6.19
C GLY A 322 -31.36 -21.04 5.69
N ASP A 323 -30.20 -21.68 5.75
CA ASP A 323 -30.07 -23.11 6.03
C ASP A 323 -30.57 -24.07 4.95
N GLY A 324 -30.25 -23.79 3.68
CA GLY A 324 -30.26 -24.79 2.62
C GLY A 324 -29.05 -25.72 2.75
N GLY A 325 -29.20 -26.82 3.51
CA GLY A 325 -28.24 -27.90 3.52
C GLY A 325 -27.92 -28.39 2.11
N ALA A 326 -26.63 -28.51 1.81
CA ALA A 326 -26.04 -29.44 0.84
C ALA A 326 -26.81 -29.70 -0.49
N ASP A 327 -27.24 -28.69 -1.24
CA ASP A 327 -27.44 -28.83 -2.70
C ASP A 327 -27.61 -27.48 -3.44
N GLU A 328 -26.54 -26.69 -3.59
CA GLU A 328 -26.55 -25.49 -4.45
C GLU A 328 -26.01 -25.77 -5.87
N SER A 329 -26.24 -26.98 -6.40
CA SER A 329 -25.80 -27.35 -7.75
C SER A 329 -26.72 -26.88 -8.88
N LYS A 330 -27.85 -26.18 -8.60
CA LYS A 330 -28.91 -25.98 -9.63
C LYS A 330 -29.39 -24.56 -9.94
N HIS A 331 -28.93 -23.50 -9.29
CA HIS A 331 -29.31 -22.14 -9.70
C HIS A 331 -28.09 -21.26 -9.99
N GLY A 332 -28.00 -20.80 -11.23
CA GLY A 332 -26.86 -20.08 -11.77
C GLY A 332 -26.50 -18.82 -10.98
N GLY A 333 -25.29 -18.83 -10.43
CA GLY A 333 -24.29 -17.83 -10.78
C GLY A 333 -24.35 -16.45 -10.12
N VAL A 334 -24.99 -16.29 -8.95
CA VAL A 334 -24.82 -15.05 -8.16
C VAL A 334 -24.56 -15.38 -6.70
N PRO A 335 -23.31 -15.26 -6.21
CA PRO A 335 -23.03 -15.30 -4.78
C PRO A 335 -23.79 -14.16 -4.10
N ILE A 336 -24.61 -14.50 -3.09
CA ILE A 336 -25.42 -13.52 -2.36
C ILE A 336 -24.46 -12.51 -1.69
N PRO A 337 -24.43 -11.24 -2.10
CA PRO A 337 -23.49 -10.24 -1.59
C PRO A 337 -23.88 -9.68 -0.21
N ALA A 338 -25.06 -10.04 0.30
CA ALA A 338 -25.55 -9.61 1.61
C ALA A 338 -25.18 -10.65 2.67
N ARG A 339 -24.34 -10.25 3.62
CA ARG A 339 -24.04 -11.02 4.85
C ARG A 339 -24.87 -10.45 6.00
N SER A 340 -25.38 -11.31 6.88
CA SER A 340 -26.14 -10.90 8.07
C SER A 340 -25.27 -10.47 9.26
N GLU A 341 -23.94 -10.56 9.11
CA GLU A 341 -22.95 -10.34 10.16
C GLU A 341 -22.02 -9.18 9.78
N TRP A 342 -21.68 -8.36 10.77
CA TRP A 342 -20.76 -7.24 10.63
C TRP A 342 -19.38 -7.62 11.16
N ALA A 343 -18.34 -7.44 10.34
CA ALA A 343 -16.95 -7.64 10.72
C ALA A 343 -16.10 -6.42 10.31
N PRO A 344 -14.98 -6.12 10.99
CA PRO A 344 -14.07 -5.06 10.59
C PRO A 344 -13.55 -5.30 9.17
N HIS A 345 -13.67 -4.28 8.32
CA HIS A 345 -13.07 -4.30 6.98
C HIS A 345 -11.53 -4.33 7.12
N ILE A 346 -10.81 -5.01 6.20
CA ILE A 346 -9.34 -5.16 6.26
C ILE A 346 -8.58 -3.84 6.48
N ASP A 347 -9.10 -2.74 5.92
CA ASP A 347 -8.54 -1.38 6.06
C ASP A 347 -8.52 -0.85 7.51
N PHE A 348 -9.30 -1.45 8.42
CA PHE A 348 -9.35 -1.09 9.84
C PHE A 348 -8.66 -2.12 10.74
N VAL A 349 -8.00 -3.13 10.15
CA VAL A 349 -7.23 -4.12 10.90
C VAL A 349 -5.77 -3.71 10.93
N ASP A 350 -5.17 -3.63 12.13
CA ASP A 350 -3.74 -3.34 12.27
C ASP A 350 -2.92 -4.48 11.65
N VAL A 351 -2.20 -4.18 10.57
CA VAL A 351 -1.35 -5.14 9.86
C VAL A 351 -0.24 -5.70 10.77
N LYS A 352 0.20 -4.92 11.78
CA LYS A 352 1.18 -5.39 12.76
C LYS A 352 0.60 -6.44 13.70
N ALA A 353 -0.72 -6.46 13.89
CA ALA A 353 -1.42 -7.50 14.65
C ALA A 353 -1.51 -8.85 13.90
N PHE A 354 -1.09 -8.91 12.63
CA PHE A 354 -0.94 -10.16 11.87
C PHE A 354 0.44 -10.80 12.04
N GLY A 355 1.44 -10.04 12.48
CA GLY A 355 2.80 -10.51 12.71
C GLY A 355 3.00 -10.87 14.18
N GLU A 356 2.84 -12.13 14.54
CA GLU A 356 3.32 -12.59 15.84
C GLU A 356 4.85 -12.74 15.83
N PRO A 357 5.53 -12.47 16.96
CA PRO A 357 6.96 -12.68 17.07
C PRO A 357 7.29 -14.15 16.78
N HIS A 358 8.20 -14.39 15.85
CA HIS A 358 8.73 -15.72 15.57
C HIS A 358 9.20 -16.38 16.89
N GLN A 359 8.85 -17.65 17.11
CA GLN A 359 9.49 -18.44 18.17
C GLN A 359 11.01 -18.30 18.05
N ASP A 360 11.68 -18.10 19.20
CA ASP A 360 13.11 -17.83 19.22
C ASP A 360 13.91 -19.05 18.75
N ARG A 361 14.19 -19.08 17.44
CA ARG A 361 14.98 -20.13 16.79
C ARG A 361 16.42 -20.17 17.29
N GLN A 362 16.91 -19.10 17.93
CA GLN A 362 18.26 -19.06 18.46
C GLN A 362 18.47 -20.14 19.53
N LEU A 363 17.41 -20.56 20.23
CA LEU A 363 17.51 -21.57 21.28
C LEU A 363 17.92 -22.95 20.75
N TYR A 364 17.44 -23.35 19.57
CA TYR A 364 17.67 -24.68 18.99
C TYR A 364 18.68 -24.69 17.84
N ALA A 365 18.93 -23.54 17.21
CA ALA A 365 19.81 -23.44 16.04
C ALA A 365 21.22 -24.00 16.26
N PRO A 366 21.91 -23.77 17.40
CA PRO A 366 23.23 -24.34 17.63
C PRO A 366 23.22 -25.88 17.64
N ALA A 367 22.27 -26.49 18.37
CA ALA A 367 22.16 -27.95 18.48
C ALA A 367 21.78 -28.60 17.15
N LEU A 368 20.82 -28.02 16.42
CA LEU A 368 20.44 -28.49 15.08
C LEU A 368 21.57 -28.30 14.05
N GLY A 369 22.34 -27.21 14.15
CA GLY A 369 23.49 -26.95 13.29
C GLY A 369 24.62 -27.96 13.49
N GLU A 370 24.94 -28.29 14.76
CA GLU A 370 25.89 -29.35 15.08
C GLU A 370 25.37 -30.72 14.57
N LEU A 371 24.12 -31.06 14.88
CA LEU A 371 23.51 -32.34 14.47
C LEU A 371 23.51 -32.48 12.94
N THR A 372 23.22 -31.42 12.20
CA THR A 372 23.27 -31.40 10.73
C THR A 372 24.68 -31.70 10.21
N THR A 373 25.70 -31.06 10.78
CA THR A 373 27.10 -31.26 10.40
C THR A 373 27.56 -32.70 10.66
N LEU A 374 27.18 -33.26 11.82
CA LEU A 374 27.46 -34.65 12.18
C LEU A 374 26.73 -35.63 11.26
N ALA A 375 25.45 -35.38 10.96
CA ALA A 375 24.64 -36.23 10.07
C ALA A 375 25.21 -36.26 8.65
N ILE A 376 25.63 -35.12 8.11
CA ILE A 376 26.30 -35.04 6.80
C ILE A 376 27.62 -35.83 6.81
N SER A 377 28.42 -35.67 7.85
CA SER A 377 29.69 -36.37 8.01
C SER A 377 29.50 -37.89 8.06
N LEU A 378 28.49 -38.35 8.81
CA LEU A 378 28.14 -39.76 8.91
C LEU A 378 27.66 -40.31 7.56
N SER A 379 26.74 -39.60 6.89
CA SER A 379 26.26 -39.99 5.55
C SER A 379 27.41 -40.13 4.55
N LYS A 380 28.38 -39.19 4.56
CA LYS A 380 29.56 -39.24 3.69
C LYS A 380 30.41 -40.49 3.97
N GLN A 381 30.73 -40.76 5.24
CA GLN A 381 31.56 -41.92 5.60
C GLN A 381 30.89 -43.24 5.25
N LEU A 382 29.58 -43.34 5.47
CA LEU A 382 28.82 -44.54 5.12
C LEU A 382 28.68 -44.72 3.60
N ALA A 383 28.52 -43.62 2.85
CA ALA A 383 28.39 -43.63 1.39
C ALA A 383 29.69 -43.97 0.66
N ALA A 384 30.86 -43.80 1.28
CA ALA A 384 32.16 -44.06 0.66
C ALA A 384 32.34 -45.52 0.17
N GLY A 385 31.56 -46.46 0.71
CA GLY A 385 31.57 -47.87 0.28
C GLY A 385 30.71 -48.19 -0.95
N ILE A 386 30.02 -47.20 -1.53
CA ILE A 386 29.09 -47.40 -2.64
C ILE A 386 29.82 -47.19 -3.97
N THR A 387 29.91 -48.25 -4.78
CA THR A 387 30.59 -48.22 -6.08
C THR A 387 29.73 -47.63 -7.20
N GLU A 388 28.40 -47.78 -7.16
CA GLU A 388 27.52 -47.23 -8.19
C GLU A 388 26.12 -46.88 -7.66
N VAL A 389 25.73 -45.61 -7.77
CA VAL A 389 24.38 -45.12 -7.42
C VAL A 389 23.52 -45.11 -8.68
N GLN A 390 22.45 -45.90 -8.75
CA GLN A 390 21.68 -46.08 -10.00
C GLN A 390 20.78 -44.88 -10.35
N ILE A 391 20.21 -44.21 -9.34
CA ILE A 391 19.18 -43.17 -9.54
C ILE A 391 19.80 -41.79 -9.83
N PRO A 392 19.42 -41.10 -10.93
CA PRO A 392 20.07 -39.85 -11.37
C PRO A 392 20.10 -38.71 -10.34
N HIS A 393 19.04 -38.51 -9.55
CA HIS A 393 19.03 -37.47 -8.53
C HIS A 393 19.85 -37.85 -7.29
N LEU A 394 19.96 -39.14 -6.98
CA LEU A 394 20.82 -39.64 -5.90
C LEU A 394 22.30 -39.59 -6.28
N LYS A 395 22.66 -39.76 -7.57
CA LYS A 395 24.02 -39.51 -8.06
C LYS A 395 24.49 -38.08 -7.73
N LYS A 396 23.60 -37.09 -7.93
CA LYS A 396 23.88 -35.68 -7.58
C LYS A 396 24.06 -35.48 -6.08
N TYR A 397 23.22 -36.13 -5.27
CA TYR A 397 23.34 -36.07 -3.82
C TYR A 397 24.64 -36.73 -3.32
N ASN A 398 25.03 -37.87 -3.87
CA ASN A 398 26.29 -38.54 -3.54
C ASN A 398 27.50 -37.67 -3.91
N ALA A 399 27.53 -37.11 -5.12
CA ALA A 399 28.58 -36.18 -5.53
C ALA A 399 28.64 -34.92 -4.64
N TRP A 400 27.50 -34.46 -4.11
CA TRP A 400 27.47 -33.37 -3.14
C TRP A 400 28.02 -33.78 -1.76
N LEU A 401 27.74 -35.02 -1.29
CA LEU A 401 28.36 -35.57 -0.07
C LEU A 401 29.88 -35.67 -0.20
N ASP A 402 30.38 -36.04 -1.39
CA ASP A 402 31.82 -36.12 -1.68
C ASP A 402 32.52 -34.76 -1.57
N GLN A 403 31.80 -33.65 -1.79
CA GLN A 403 32.31 -32.30 -1.65
C GLN A 403 32.34 -31.79 -0.19
N GLN A 404 31.66 -32.46 0.75
CA GLN A 404 31.60 -32.03 2.15
C GLN A 404 32.93 -32.29 2.87
N ALA A 405 33.27 -31.45 3.85
CA ALA A 405 34.51 -31.59 4.59
C ALA A 405 34.64 -32.97 5.27
N PRO A 406 35.83 -33.58 5.30
CA PRO A 406 36.05 -34.80 6.06
C PRO A 406 35.89 -34.55 7.56
N SER A 407 35.30 -35.51 8.26
CA SER A 407 35.22 -35.48 9.72
C SER A 407 36.40 -36.22 10.34
N ASN A 408 36.89 -35.71 11.47
CA ASN A 408 37.93 -36.35 12.28
C ASN A 408 37.37 -37.47 13.19
N PHE A 409 36.05 -37.63 13.25
CA PHE A 409 35.39 -38.64 14.08
C PHE A 409 35.10 -39.90 13.26
N ASP A 410 35.22 -41.07 13.89
CA ASP A 410 34.77 -42.33 13.31
C ASP A 410 33.24 -42.45 13.31
N THR A 411 32.70 -43.42 12.57
CA THR A 411 31.25 -43.64 12.45
C THR A 411 30.57 -43.91 13.78
N SER A 412 31.27 -44.57 14.72
CA SER A 412 30.74 -44.88 16.06
C SER A 412 30.59 -43.61 16.91
N THR A 413 31.59 -42.72 16.91
CA THR A 413 31.55 -41.44 17.63
C THR A 413 30.52 -40.50 17.02
N LEU A 414 30.44 -40.43 15.69
CA LEU A 414 29.43 -39.63 14.99
C LEU A 414 28.01 -40.06 15.38
N THR A 415 27.74 -41.37 15.34
CA THR A 415 26.43 -41.95 15.72
C THR A 415 26.12 -41.66 17.19
N GLY A 416 27.09 -41.82 18.08
CA GLY A 416 26.95 -41.52 19.51
C GLY A 416 26.57 -40.06 19.77
N ARG A 417 27.26 -39.10 19.12
CA ARG A 417 26.97 -37.67 19.25
C ARG A 417 25.61 -37.28 18.67
N ILE A 418 25.25 -37.80 17.50
CA ILE A 418 23.92 -37.59 16.90
C ILE A 418 22.82 -38.05 17.86
N ASN A 419 22.97 -39.25 18.45
CA ASN A 419 22.02 -39.78 19.42
C ASN A 419 21.95 -38.94 20.69
N SER A 420 23.08 -38.41 21.17
CA SER A 420 23.14 -37.53 22.34
C SER A 420 22.38 -36.22 22.11
N ILE A 421 22.61 -35.55 20.98
CA ILE A 421 21.90 -34.31 20.64
C ILE A 421 20.42 -34.59 20.37
N GLY A 422 20.10 -35.72 19.74
CA GLY A 422 18.72 -36.19 19.59
C GLY A 422 17.99 -36.34 20.92
N LYS A 423 18.66 -36.90 21.94
CA LYS A 423 18.12 -37.00 23.31
C LYS A 423 17.96 -35.63 23.97
N GLN A 424 18.92 -34.73 23.81
CA GLN A 424 18.83 -33.35 24.32
C GLN A 424 17.60 -32.62 23.76
N LEU A 425 17.27 -32.85 22.48
CA LEU A 425 16.15 -32.21 21.81
C LEU A 425 14.82 -32.97 21.94
N ALA A 426 14.78 -34.12 22.65
CA ALA A 426 13.65 -35.03 22.65
C ALA A 426 12.34 -34.40 23.17
N GLU A 427 12.44 -33.57 24.21
CA GLU A 427 11.31 -32.85 24.83
C GLU A 427 11.07 -31.45 24.21
N SER A 428 11.85 -31.07 23.19
CA SER A 428 11.74 -29.77 22.52
C SER A 428 10.84 -29.82 21.28
N PRO A 429 10.31 -28.67 20.82
CA PRO A 429 9.65 -28.58 19.51
C PRO A 429 10.52 -29.09 18.35
N ALA A 430 11.85 -29.02 18.48
CA ALA A 430 12.82 -29.47 17.46
C ALA A 430 13.00 -31.00 17.37
N THR A 431 12.34 -31.79 18.23
CA THR A 431 12.45 -33.26 18.28
C THR A 431 12.23 -33.93 16.92
N GLY A 432 11.26 -33.45 16.13
CA GLY A 432 10.98 -33.96 14.79
C GLY A 432 12.12 -33.72 13.80
N ALA A 433 12.74 -32.54 13.83
CA ALA A 433 13.87 -32.19 12.98
C ALA A 433 15.12 -33.00 13.35
N ALA A 434 15.39 -33.16 14.65
CA ALA A 434 16.50 -33.97 15.14
C ALA A 434 16.36 -35.45 14.74
N ALA A 435 15.16 -36.03 14.92
CA ALA A 435 14.86 -37.40 14.54
C ALA A 435 15.01 -37.63 13.03
N ALA A 436 14.61 -36.66 12.21
CA ALA A 436 14.73 -36.74 10.76
C ALA A 436 16.19 -36.82 10.28
N LEU A 437 17.04 -35.93 10.80
CA LEU A 437 18.46 -35.88 10.47
C LEU A 437 19.18 -37.17 10.91
N ALA A 438 18.86 -37.68 12.10
CA ALA A 438 19.37 -38.97 12.58
C ALA A 438 18.92 -40.15 11.70
N LYS A 439 17.64 -40.19 11.31
CA LYS A 439 17.09 -41.25 10.45
C LYS A 439 17.72 -41.25 9.06
N VAL A 440 17.81 -40.10 8.41
CA VAL A 440 18.36 -39.99 7.05
C VAL A 440 19.83 -40.39 7.04
N SER A 441 20.62 -39.92 8.01
CA SER A 441 22.04 -40.28 8.09
C SER A 441 22.25 -41.77 8.38
N ALA A 442 21.46 -42.38 9.28
CA ALA A 442 21.55 -43.81 9.57
C ALA A 442 21.12 -44.71 8.39
N ASN A 443 20.27 -44.22 7.49
CA ASN A 443 19.79 -44.96 6.32
C ASN A 443 20.46 -44.49 5.01
N ALA A 444 21.55 -43.71 5.07
CA ALA A 444 22.16 -43.09 3.90
C ALA A 444 22.53 -44.12 2.81
N VAL A 445 23.10 -45.26 3.20
CA VAL A 445 23.48 -46.34 2.25
C VAL A 445 22.25 -46.95 1.60
N ALA A 446 21.25 -47.37 2.39
CA ALA A 446 20.02 -47.96 1.88
C ALA A 446 19.27 -47.00 0.94
N ILE A 447 19.31 -45.69 1.21
CA ILE A 447 18.73 -44.66 0.35
C ILE A 447 19.51 -44.56 -0.96
N LEU A 448 20.83 -44.41 -0.91
CA LEU A 448 21.69 -44.26 -2.09
C LEU A 448 21.71 -45.51 -2.98
N SER A 449 21.63 -46.70 -2.38
CA SER A 449 21.51 -47.99 -3.08
C SER A 449 20.09 -48.28 -3.58
N ALA A 450 19.13 -47.38 -3.35
CA ALA A 450 17.71 -47.55 -3.69
C ALA A 450 17.02 -48.75 -3.03
N GLU A 451 17.60 -49.31 -1.97
CA GLU A 451 16.97 -50.36 -1.15
C GLU A 451 15.80 -49.81 -0.33
N LYS A 452 15.85 -48.51 0.01
CA LYS A 452 14.83 -47.83 0.79
C LYS A 452 14.52 -46.45 0.23
N GLY A 453 13.23 -46.12 0.10
CA GLY A 453 12.82 -44.78 -0.33
C GLY A 453 13.20 -43.71 0.71
N ALA A 454 13.80 -42.60 0.27
CA ALA A 454 14.09 -41.46 1.14
C ALA A 454 12.81 -40.87 1.76
N PHE A 455 11.74 -40.77 0.95
CA PHE A 455 10.43 -40.30 1.42
C PHE A 455 9.83 -41.26 2.45
N GLU A 456 9.84 -42.57 2.19
CA GLU A 456 9.31 -43.59 3.11
C GLU A 456 10.07 -43.59 4.44
N THR A 457 11.40 -43.44 4.39
CA THR A 457 12.27 -43.34 5.57
C THR A 457 11.91 -42.14 6.44
N LEU A 458 11.63 -41.00 5.81
CA LEU A 458 11.22 -39.78 6.50
C LEU A 458 9.75 -39.79 6.92
N ASN A 459 8.88 -40.52 6.23
CA ASN A 459 7.47 -40.59 6.57
C ASN A 459 7.20 -41.62 7.70
N ALA A 460 8.14 -42.52 7.96
CA ALA A 460 8.06 -43.47 9.07
C ALA A 460 7.93 -42.78 10.44
N ASP A 461 7.10 -43.34 11.32
CA ASP A 461 6.84 -42.89 12.70
C ASP A 461 6.42 -41.41 12.81
N ASP A 462 5.69 -40.92 11.81
CA ASP A 462 5.15 -39.55 11.78
C ASP A 462 6.24 -38.47 11.73
N THR A 463 7.46 -38.83 11.32
CA THR A 463 8.62 -37.93 11.41
C THR A 463 8.45 -36.73 10.48
N LEU A 464 7.99 -36.94 9.24
CA LEU A 464 7.72 -35.87 8.29
C LEU A 464 6.67 -34.87 8.81
N ASN A 465 5.61 -35.35 9.45
CA ASN A 465 4.60 -34.47 10.04
C ASN A 465 5.14 -33.68 11.24
N LYS A 466 6.01 -34.28 12.06
CA LYS A 466 6.68 -33.58 13.18
C LYS A 466 7.65 -32.51 12.68
N ILE A 467 8.39 -32.75 11.58
CA ILE A 467 9.21 -31.72 10.93
C ILE A 467 8.31 -30.60 10.40
N ASN A 468 7.24 -30.96 9.69
CA ASN A 468 6.30 -29.98 9.16
C ASN A 468 5.66 -29.17 10.27
N LYS A 469 5.33 -29.79 11.40
CA LYS A 469 4.83 -29.12 12.61
C LYS A 469 5.87 -28.18 13.18
N PHE A 470 7.13 -28.60 13.36
CA PHE A 470 8.21 -27.73 13.81
C PHE A 470 8.42 -26.52 12.87
N MET A 471 8.42 -26.76 11.56
CA MET A 471 8.53 -25.70 10.54
C MET A 471 7.29 -24.81 10.50
N LYS A 472 6.10 -25.36 10.79
CA LYS A 472 4.81 -24.66 10.79
C LYS A 472 4.50 -23.94 12.10
N GLU A 473 4.96 -24.40 13.26
CA GLU A 473 4.88 -23.74 14.59
C GLU A 473 6.01 -22.71 14.77
N SER A 474 7.05 -22.80 13.94
CA SER A 474 7.97 -21.69 13.64
C SER A 474 7.33 -20.57 12.83
N TYR A 475 6.12 -20.81 12.33
CA TYR A 475 5.11 -19.80 12.01
C TYR A 475 4.04 -19.91 13.11
N PRO A 476 3.57 -18.81 13.68
CA PRO A 476 2.59 -18.91 14.75
C PRO A 476 1.29 -19.58 14.23
N PRO A 477 0.64 -20.46 15.00
CA PRO A 477 -0.61 -21.08 14.61
C PRO A 477 -1.69 -20.00 14.54
N TYR A 478 -1.88 -19.45 13.34
CA TYR A 478 -2.99 -18.59 12.90
C TYR A 478 -3.84 -18.07 14.06
N ALA A 479 -3.33 -17.06 14.77
CA ALA A 479 -4.12 -16.40 15.79
C ALA A 479 -5.36 -15.77 15.16
N SER A 480 -6.35 -15.51 16.01
CA SER A 480 -7.68 -14.97 15.74
C SER A 480 -7.78 -13.75 14.81
N SER A 481 -6.64 -13.15 14.44
CA SER A 481 -6.47 -12.12 13.40
C SER A 481 -5.88 -12.74 12.13
N ASN A 482 -6.59 -13.64 11.44
CA ASN A 482 -6.10 -14.12 10.15
C ASN A 482 -6.40 -13.10 9.04
N PRO A 483 -5.39 -12.60 8.29
CA PRO A 483 -5.63 -11.73 7.14
C PRO A 483 -6.60 -12.35 6.13
N LEU A 484 -6.57 -13.66 5.92
CA LEU A 484 -7.55 -14.36 5.09
C LEU A 484 -8.98 -14.17 5.54
N GLN A 485 -9.24 -14.15 6.86
CA GLN A 485 -10.59 -13.98 7.38
C GLN A 485 -11.07 -12.54 7.12
N ALA A 486 -10.20 -11.55 7.35
CA ALA A 486 -10.50 -10.16 7.02
C ALA A 486 -10.71 -9.96 5.49
N PHE A 487 -9.89 -10.59 4.64
CA PHE A 487 -10.10 -10.60 3.19
C PHE A 487 -11.40 -11.31 2.78
N ALA A 488 -11.71 -12.41 3.45
CA ALA A 488 -12.95 -13.16 3.29
C ALA A 488 -14.18 -12.34 3.71
N TYR A 489 -14.08 -11.39 4.64
CA TYR A 489 -15.19 -10.49 4.93
C TYR A 489 -15.30 -9.34 3.92
N SER A 490 -14.17 -8.78 3.50
CA SER A 490 -14.12 -7.63 2.58
C SER A 490 -14.40 -7.98 1.12
N ASN A 491 -14.08 -9.20 0.67
CA ASN A 491 -14.18 -9.60 -0.72
C ASN A 491 -15.01 -10.89 -0.91
N PRO A 492 -16.32 -10.79 -1.20
CA PRO A 492 -17.21 -11.95 -1.43
C PRO A 492 -16.86 -12.76 -2.69
N ARG A 493 -15.87 -12.33 -3.49
CA ARG A 493 -15.35 -13.03 -4.66
C ARG A 493 -13.87 -13.39 -4.48
N LEU A 494 -13.43 -13.63 -3.25
CA LEU A 494 -12.07 -14.04 -2.97
C LEU A 494 -11.78 -15.41 -3.61
N TRP A 495 -10.71 -15.49 -4.40
CA TRP A 495 -10.19 -16.75 -4.95
C TRP A 495 -8.89 -17.07 -4.24
N VAL A 496 -8.82 -18.23 -3.61
CA VAL A 496 -7.64 -18.68 -2.87
C VAL A 496 -7.00 -19.84 -3.62
N LEU A 497 -5.73 -19.68 -4.00
CA LEU A 497 -4.91 -20.77 -4.53
C LEU A 497 -3.88 -21.14 -3.47
N GLU A 498 -3.99 -22.37 -2.95
CA GLU A 498 -2.97 -22.96 -2.07
C GLU A 498 -1.87 -23.60 -2.92
N LEU A 499 -0.68 -23.01 -2.91
CA LEU A 499 0.50 -23.57 -3.56
C LEU A 499 1.23 -24.47 -2.58
N GLY A 500 1.57 -25.69 -3.00
CA GLY A 500 2.30 -26.65 -2.18
C GLY A 500 1.44 -27.47 -1.22
N ALA A 501 0.11 -27.48 -1.40
CA ALA A 501 -0.84 -28.21 -0.53
C ALA A 501 -0.46 -29.68 -0.29
N SER A 502 0.27 -30.32 -1.20
CA SER A 502 0.73 -31.71 -1.10
C SER A 502 -0.45 -32.64 -0.74
N TYR A 503 -0.40 -33.39 0.37
CA TYR A 503 -1.50 -34.22 0.90
C TYR A 503 -2.64 -33.43 1.58
N GLY A 504 -2.69 -32.11 1.43
CA GLY A 504 -3.70 -31.24 2.04
C GLY A 504 -3.56 -31.07 3.55
N THR A 505 -2.38 -31.30 4.13
CA THR A 505 -2.21 -31.27 5.60
C THR A 505 -2.31 -29.86 6.21
N ALA A 506 -2.07 -28.81 5.42
CA ALA A 506 -2.23 -27.42 5.84
C ALA A 506 -3.66 -26.90 5.57
N THR A 507 -4.35 -27.46 4.58
CA THR A 507 -5.65 -27.01 4.10
C THR A 507 -6.72 -26.97 5.20
N PRO A 508 -6.88 -27.97 6.10
CA PRO A 508 -7.82 -27.88 7.22
C PRO A 508 -7.53 -26.71 8.16
N GLY A 509 -6.27 -26.34 8.38
CA GLY A 509 -5.89 -25.19 9.19
C GLY A 509 -6.23 -23.86 8.53
N ILE A 510 -6.03 -23.76 7.21
CA ILE A 510 -6.43 -22.60 6.40
C ILE A 510 -7.95 -22.45 6.41
N LEU A 511 -8.68 -23.54 6.18
CA LEU A 511 -10.15 -23.61 6.15
C LEU A 511 -10.83 -23.49 7.52
N LYS A 512 -10.08 -23.47 8.65
CA LYS A 512 -10.65 -23.14 9.97
C LYS A 512 -11.03 -21.65 10.07
N ASN A 513 -10.34 -20.79 9.32
CA ASN A 513 -10.40 -19.34 9.52
C ASN A 513 -11.46 -18.60 8.70
N PRO A 514 -11.73 -18.94 7.42
CA PRO A 514 -12.84 -18.33 6.70
C PRO A 514 -14.13 -19.05 7.07
N ARG A 515 -14.52 -19.01 8.35
CA ARG A 515 -15.77 -19.56 8.85
C ARG A 515 -16.61 -18.48 9.51
N TYR A 516 -17.92 -18.64 9.40
CA TYR A 516 -18.90 -17.96 10.23
C TYR A 516 -18.71 -18.36 11.70
N PRO A 517 -19.15 -17.56 12.68
CA PRO A 517 -19.19 -17.92 14.10
C PRO A 517 -19.93 -19.23 14.38
N ASN A 518 -20.89 -19.61 13.52
CA ASN A 518 -21.61 -20.89 13.59
C ASN A 518 -20.82 -22.10 13.02
N GLY A 519 -19.59 -21.88 12.54
CA GLY A 519 -18.69 -22.92 12.04
C GLY A 519 -18.82 -23.25 10.55
N GLN A 520 -19.76 -22.66 9.80
CA GLN A 520 -19.88 -22.86 8.34
C GLN A 520 -18.77 -22.11 7.59
N LEU A 521 -18.27 -22.67 6.49
CA LEU A 521 -17.29 -22.01 5.62
C LEU A 521 -17.90 -20.79 4.91
N LEU A 522 -17.17 -19.68 4.89
CA LEU A 522 -17.54 -18.43 4.19
C LEU A 522 -17.48 -18.59 2.66
N TYR A 523 -16.74 -19.58 2.17
CA TYR A 523 -16.43 -19.85 0.76
C TYR A 523 -16.42 -21.35 0.48
N SER A 524 -16.93 -21.75 -0.69
CA SER A 524 -16.94 -23.13 -1.20
C SER A 524 -15.83 -23.36 -2.22
#